data_AF-A0A067SZ24-F1
#
_entry.id   AF-A0A067SZ24-F1
#
_cell.length_a   1.000
_cell.length_b   1.000
_cell.length_c   1.000
_cell.angle_alpha   90.00
_cell.angle_beta   90.00
_cell.angle_gamma   90.00
#
_symmetry.space_group_name_H-M   'P 1'
#
loop_
_entity.id
_entity.type
_entity.pdbx_description
1 polymer ?
#
loop_
_entity_poly.entity_id
_entity_poly.type
_entity_poly.pdbx_seq_one_letter_code
_entity_poly.pdbx_strand_id
1 'polypeptide(L)'
;MSILTSSTINAVSSTRIRHTQSKSAPLTAKQKKERTAKRLDNQAAIDEAIDEWFSSTISKAHELAERFDKKPRELLDRFFHGGARMVHHHEKINPHNAFISLKAQELRDDGHTMSLVDIQREFKHEYNALRDEEREELIKEFKENVDNTKHIPRPSPRGRIQDFSNTVRNIIMLIDGLKTRVGVEGFFCLVRNTPTYHINPQWYFTSEALAGYMKIAAKKWNTHDVGTKVEAFAIAGCDAASKYCLLSPYHQEVIYVLCRRPFDYL
;
A
#
# COMPACT_ATOMS: atom_id res chain seq x y z
N MET A 1 -1.86 21.78 -71.98
CA MET A 1 -1.37 21.34 -70.66
C MET A 1 -2.36 21.84 -69.61
N SER A 2 -3.27 20.99 -69.16
CA SER A 2 -4.35 21.35 -68.22
C SER A 2 -4.01 20.80 -66.84
N ILE A 3 -4.11 21.66 -65.83
CA ILE A 3 -3.63 21.46 -64.47
C ILE A 3 -4.70 20.70 -63.67
N LEU A 4 -4.30 19.59 -63.04
CA LEU A 4 -5.08 18.83 -62.07
C LEU A 4 -5.22 19.63 -60.76
N THR A 5 -6.46 19.90 -60.35
CA THR A 5 -6.77 20.45 -59.02
C THR A 5 -6.95 19.30 -58.03
N SER A 6 -6.07 19.25 -57.02
CA SER A 6 -6.16 18.31 -55.90
C SER A 6 -7.07 18.90 -54.82
N SER A 7 -8.19 18.21 -54.53
CA SER A 7 -9.13 18.57 -53.47
C SER A 7 -8.64 18.02 -52.13
N THR A 8 -8.29 18.91 -51.20
CA THR A 8 -7.93 18.56 -49.81
C THR A 8 -9.20 18.56 -48.95
N ILE A 9 -9.61 17.39 -48.50
CA ILE A 9 -10.70 17.21 -47.53
C ILE A 9 -10.13 17.54 -46.14
N ASN A 10 -10.52 18.69 -45.59
CA ASN A 10 -10.20 19.03 -44.20
C ASN A 10 -11.09 18.22 -43.25
N ALA A 11 -10.46 17.36 -42.44
CA ALA A 11 -11.08 16.61 -41.37
C ALA A 11 -11.57 17.53 -40.26
N VAL A 12 -12.87 17.51 -39.97
CA VAL A 12 -13.45 18.19 -38.80
C VAL A 12 -13.21 17.31 -37.57
N SER A 13 -12.19 17.67 -36.79
CA SER A 13 -11.95 17.11 -35.45
C SER A 13 -13.00 17.67 -34.47
N SER A 14 -13.93 16.82 -34.03
CA SER A 14 -14.87 17.18 -32.96
C SER A 14 -14.13 17.35 -31.63
N THR A 15 -14.01 18.59 -31.16
CA THR A 15 -13.38 18.92 -29.88
C THR A 15 -14.33 18.58 -28.74
N ARG A 16 -13.89 17.66 -27.87
CA ARG A 16 -14.62 17.27 -26.65
C ARG A 16 -14.73 18.47 -25.71
N ILE A 17 -15.95 18.99 -25.51
CA ILE A 17 -16.24 20.06 -24.54
C ILE A 17 -15.84 19.57 -23.14
N ARG A 18 -14.79 20.15 -22.56
CA ARG A 18 -14.45 19.97 -21.14
C ARG A 18 -15.28 20.97 -20.35
N HIS A 19 -16.16 20.48 -19.46
CA HIS A 19 -16.77 21.33 -18.44
C HIS A 19 -15.66 21.93 -17.57
N THR A 20 -15.37 23.22 -17.75
CA THR A 20 -14.51 23.98 -16.86
C THR A 20 -15.32 24.31 -15.60
N GLN A 21 -15.05 23.61 -14.51
CA GLN A 21 -15.54 24.05 -13.21
C GLN A 21 -14.85 25.38 -12.86
N SER A 22 -15.64 26.42 -12.64
CA SER A 22 -15.15 27.74 -12.20
C SER A 22 -14.39 27.61 -10.87
N LYS A 23 -13.22 28.24 -10.76
CA LYS A 23 -12.43 28.26 -9.51
C LYS A 23 -13.17 29.11 -8.48
N SER A 24 -13.50 28.52 -7.33
CA SER A 24 -14.13 29.24 -6.21
C SER A 24 -13.26 30.40 -5.72
N ALA A 25 -13.87 31.53 -5.35
CA ALA A 25 -13.18 32.70 -4.83
C ALA A 25 -12.31 32.37 -3.60
N PRO A 26 -11.13 33.01 -3.44
CA PRO A 26 -10.25 32.77 -2.31
C PRO A 26 -10.89 33.20 -0.98
N LEU A 27 -10.77 32.34 0.04
CA LEU A 27 -11.33 32.58 1.38
C LEU A 27 -10.75 33.84 2.03
N THR A 28 -11.61 34.64 2.64
CA THR A 28 -11.22 35.84 3.42
C THR A 28 -10.44 35.46 4.68
N ALA A 29 -9.65 36.40 5.23
CA ALA A 29 -8.85 36.15 6.45
C ALA A 29 -9.72 35.74 7.66
N LYS A 30 -10.92 36.29 7.78
CA LYS A 30 -11.89 35.93 8.82
C LYS A 30 -12.40 34.49 8.65
N GLN A 31 -12.78 34.10 7.43
CA GLN A 31 -13.20 32.72 7.12
C GLN A 31 -12.07 31.71 7.32
N LYS A 32 -10.82 32.08 7.03
CA LYS A 32 -9.65 31.24 7.33
C LYS A 32 -9.48 31.03 8.83
N LYS A 33 -9.57 32.09 9.64
CA LYS A 33 -9.46 32.03 11.10
C LYS A 33 -10.57 31.16 11.73
N GLU A 34 -11.82 31.33 11.29
CA GLU A 34 -12.94 30.50 11.73
C GLU A 34 -12.77 29.02 11.34
N ARG A 35 -12.23 28.73 10.15
CA ARG A 35 -11.89 27.35 9.75
C ARG A 35 -10.79 26.74 10.61
N THR A 36 -9.76 27.52 10.94
CA THR A 36 -8.68 27.06 11.82
C THR A 36 -9.21 26.77 13.23
N ALA A 37 -10.05 27.65 13.78
CA ALA A 37 -10.68 27.43 15.08
C ALA A 37 -11.53 26.15 15.08
N LYS A 38 -12.43 25.98 14.10
CA LYS A 38 -13.22 24.74 13.96
C LYS A 38 -12.36 23.49 13.79
N ARG A 39 -11.22 23.59 13.08
CA ARG A 39 -10.29 22.47 12.92
C ARG A 39 -9.63 22.13 14.24
N LEU A 40 -9.23 23.12 15.03
CA LEU A 40 -8.64 22.92 16.36
C LEU A 40 -9.66 22.30 17.31
N ASP A 41 -10.89 22.81 17.34
CA ASP A 41 -11.98 22.25 18.16
C ASP A 41 -12.29 20.80 17.78
N ASN A 42 -12.37 20.51 16.47
CA ASN A 42 -12.56 19.14 15.99
C ASN A 42 -11.37 18.25 16.34
N GLN A 43 -10.14 18.76 16.27
CA GLN A 43 -8.96 18.00 16.64
C GLN A 43 -8.96 17.68 18.13
N ALA A 44 -9.29 18.65 18.98
CA ALA A 44 -9.42 18.45 20.42
C ALA A 44 -10.49 17.41 20.76
N ALA A 45 -11.65 17.46 20.09
CA ALA A 45 -12.71 16.46 20.27
C ALA A 45 -12.28 15.06 19.80
N ILE A 46 -11.46 14.96 18.74
CA ILE A 46 -10.88 13.69 18.29
C ILE A 46 -9.89 13.17 19.33
N ASP A 47 -9.01 14.04 19.84
CA ASP A 47 -7.99 13.67 20.82
C ASP A 47 -8.65 13.20 22.12
N GLU A 48 -9.68 13.89 22.59
CA GLU A 48 -10.48 13.50 23.76
C GLU A 48 -11.16 12.13 23.57
N ALA A 49 -11.77 11.90 22.40
CA ALA A 49 -12.39 10.61 22.08
C ALA A 49 -11.36 9.45 22.02
N ILE A 50 -10.14 9.74 21.57
CA ILE A 50 -9.04 8.78 21.54
C ILE A 50 -8.59 8.44 22.97
N ASP A 51 -8.44 9.45 23.83
CA ASP A 51 -8.04 9.27 25.23
C ASP A 51 -9.08 8.49 26.04
N GLU A 52 -10.37 8.76 25.82
CA GLU A 52 -11.47 8.01 26.42
C GLU A 52 -11.42 6.54 25.97
N TRP A 53 -11.29 6.30 24.67
CA TRP A 53 -11.17 4.95 24.12
C TRP A 53 -9.94 4.20 24.66
N PHE A 54 -8.80 4.88 24.78
CA PHE A 54 -7.57 4.29 25.30
C PHE A 54 -7.72 3.90 26.78
N SER A 55 -8.31 4.78 27.59
CA SER A 55 -8.61 4.54 29.01
C SER A 55 -9.59 3.37 29.21
N SER A 56 -10.62 3.30 28.37
CA SER A 56 -11.59 2.19 28.36
C SER A 56 -10.92 0.86 27.99
N THR A 57 -10.02 0.87 27.01
CA THR A 57 -9.27 -0.32 26.57
C THR A 57 -8.33 -0.83 27.67
N ILE A 58 -7.63 0.07 28.37
CA ILE A 58 -6.80 -0.29 29.52
C ILE A 58 -7.66 -0.94 30.61
N SER A 59 -8.78 -0.30 30.97
CA SER A 59 -9.69 -0.80 32.00
C SER A 59 -10.20 -2.21 31.65
N LYS A 60 -10.57 -2.44 30.38
CA LYS A 60 -11.00 -3.75 29.90
C LYS A 60 -9.88 -4.79 29.92
N ALA A 61 -8.65 -4.41 29.61
CA ALA A 61 -7.50 -5.30 29.71
C ALA A 61 -7.25 -5.76 31.14
N HIS A 62 -7.43 -4.87 32.13
CA HIS A 62 -7.37 -5.21 33.55
C HIS A 62 -8.48 -6.18 33.96
N GLU A 63 -9.74 -5.92 33.57
CA GLU A 63 -10.86 -6.83 33.85
C GLU A 63 -10.63 -8.24 33.27
N LEU A 64 -10.15 -8.31 32.03
CA LEU A 64 -9.85 -9.58 31.37
C LEU A 64 -8.63 -10.28 31.97
N ALA A 65 -7.63 -9.53 32.45
CA ALA A 65 -6.48 -10.07 33.14
C ALA A 65 -6.89 -10.79 34.43
N GLU A 66 -7.79 -10.18 35.22
CA GLU A 66 -8.36 -10.82 36.41
C GLU A 66 -9.19 -12.05 36.06
N ARG A 67 -10.04 -11.95 35.03
CA ARG A 67 -10.92 -13.06 34.61
C ARG A 67 -10.17 -14.29 34.11
N PHE A 68 -9.03 -14.10 33.44
CA PHE A 68 -8.29 -15.18 32.76
C PHE A 68 -6.94 -15.51 33.40
N ASP A 69 -6.64 -14.92 34.57
CA ASP A 69 -5.34 -15.05 35.26
C ASP A 69 -4.16 -14.81 34.32
N LYS A 70 -4.22 -13.66 33.63
CA LYS A 70 -3.18 -13.19 32.69
C LYS A 70 -2.67 -11.82 33.11
N LYS A 71 -1.50 -11.45 32.60
CA LYS A 71 -0.97 -10.10 32.82
C LYS A 71 -1.72 -9.11 31.92
N PRO A 72 -2.19 -7.94 32.42
CA PRO A 72 -2.84 -6.91 31.60
C PRO A 72 -2.00 -6.53 30.38
N ARG A 73 -0.67 -6.48 30.53
CA ARG A 73 0.27 -6.21 29.45
C ARG A 73 0.17 -7.21 28.29
N GLU A 74 0.00 -8.50 28.57
CA GLU A 74 -0.14 -9.52 27.51
C GLU A 74 -1.43 -9.33 26.70
N LEU A 75 -2.49 -8.82 27.33
CA LEU A 75 -3.77 -8.53 26.68
C LEU A 75 -3.72 -7.21 25.90
N LEU A 76 -3.09 -6.17 26.47
CA LEU A 76 -2.82 -4.91 25.77
C LEU A 76 -1.96 -5.16 24.54
N ASP A 77 -0.94 -6.00 24.66
CA ASP A 77 -0.15 -6.44 23.52
C ASP A 77 -1.07 -7.09 22.47
N ARG A 78 -1.97 -7.99 22.83
CA ARG A 78 -2.94 -8.57 21.86
C ARG A 78 -3.89 -7.53 21.24
N PHE A 79 -4.27 -6.48 21.97
CA PHE A 79 -5.11 -5.39 21.44
C PHE A 79 -4.34 -4.50 20.46
N PHE A 80 -3.10 -4.12 20.79
CA PHE A 80 -2.31 -3.12 20.05
C PHE A 80 -1.35 -3.71 19.02
N HIS A 81 -1.01 -5.01 19.08
CA HIS A 81 -0.31 -5.72 18.00
C HIS A 81 -1.21 -5.96 16.77
N GLY A 82 -2.24 -5.12 16.57
CA GLY A 82 -3.11 -5.09 15.39
C GLY A 82 -2.38 -5.02 14.05
N GLY A 83 -1.09 -4.63 14.02
CA GLY A 83 -0.22 -4.81 12.84
C GLY A 83 -0.16 -6.25 12.34
N ALA A 84 -0.19 -7.25 13.24
CA ALA A 84 -0.29 -8.67 12.86
C ALA A 84 -1.69 -9.03 12.32
N ARG A 85 -2.76 -8.43 12.86
CA ARG A 85 -4.13 -8.58 12.31
C ARG A 85 -4.34 -7.86 10.98
N MET A 86 -3.53 -6.84 10.67
CA MET A 86 -3.50 -6.21 9.34
C MET A 86 -2.82 -7.11 8.30
N VAL A 87 -1.88 -7.97 8.71
CA VAL A 87 -1.25 -8.98 7.85
C VAL A 87 -2.17 -10.20 7.67
N HIS A 88 -2.89 -10.58 8.72
CA HIS A 88 -3.87 -11.67 8.68
C HIS A 88 -5.29 -11.14 8.44
N HIS A 89 -5.67 -10.98 7.17
CA HIS A 89 -7.07 -10.71 6.82
C HIS A 89 -8.02 -11.74 7.45
N HIS A 90 -9.19 -11.27 7.89
CA HIS A 90 -10.27 -12.04 8.53
C HIS A 90 -10.43 -13.47 7.97
N GLU A 91 -10.30 -14.48 8.83
CA GLU A 91 -10.48 -15.90 8.48
C GLU A 91 -11.89 -16.25 7.99
N LYS A 92 -12.89 -15.45 8.37
CA LYS A 92 -14.29 -15.71 8.01
C LYS A 92 -14.64 -15.05 6.68
N ILE A 93 -14.57 -15.85 5.62
CA ILE A 93 -15.06 -15.50 4.30
C ILE A 93 -16.58 -15.56 4.30
N ASN A 94 -17.23 -14.50 3.82
CA ASN A 94 -18.68 -14.46 3.67
C ASN A 94 -19.08 -15.25 2.40
N PRO A 95 -19.97 -16.27 2.49
CA PRO A 95 -20.41 -17.04 1.32
C PRO A 95 -20.96 -16.18 0.18
N HIS A 96 -21.67 -15.09 0.50
CA HIS A 96 -22.19 -14.16 -0.50
C HIS A 96 -21.08 -13.44 -1.28
N ASN A 97 -20.00 -13.06 -0.60
CA ASN A 97 -18.87 -12.41 -1.26
C ASN A 97 -18.05 -13.39 -2.10
N ALA A 98 -17.94 -14.64 -1.64
CA ALA A 98 -17.36 -15.73 -2.41
C ALA A 98 -18.16 -15.96 -3.70
N PHE A 99 -19.48 -16.12 -3.59
CA PHE A 99 -20.40 -16.28 -4.73
C PHE A 99 -20.24 -15.16 -5.77
N ILE A 100 -20.35 -13.88 -5.37
CA ILE A 100 -20.23 -12.76 -6.30
C ILE A 100 -18.88 -12.76 -7.01
N SER A 101 -17.81 -13.11 -6.29
CA SER A 101 -16.45 -13.08 -6.84
C SER A 101 -16.21 -14.21 -7.84
N LEU A 102 -16.70 -15.42 -7.55
CA LEU A 102 -16.67 -16.57 -8.45
C LEU A 102 -17.55 -16.32 -9.68
N LYS A 103 -18.78 -15.82 -9.50
CA LYS A 103 -19.66 -15.46 -10.61
C LYS A 103 -19.07 -14.37 -11.51
N ALA A 104 -18.42 -13.38 -10.90
CA ALA A 104 -17.70 -12.35 -11.67
C ALA A 104 -16.50 -12.92 -12.45
N GLN A 105 -15.88 -14.00 -11.96
CA GLN A 105 -14.81 -14.69 -12.67
C GLN A 105 -15.37 -15.51 -13.83
N GLU A 106 -16.39 -16.33 -13.59
CA GLU A 106 -17.11 -17.10 -14.63
C GLU A 106 -17.53 -16.19 -15.80
N LEU A 107 -18.19 -15.06 -15.50
CA LEU A 107 -18.60 -14.09 -16.53
C LEU A 107 -17.41 -13.54 -17.33
N ARG A 108 -16.28 -13.26 -16.66
CA ARG A 108 -15.07 -12.76 -17.34
C ARG A 108 -14.45 -13.82 -18.25
N ASP A 109 -14.48 -15.08 -17.84
CA ASP A 109 -13.97 -16.20 -18.63
C ASP A 109 -14.85 -16.44 -19.87
N ASP A 110 -16.16 -16.17 -19.77
CA ASP A 110 -17.11 -16.12 -20.88
C ASP A 110 -17.03 -14.82 -21.72
N GLY A 111 -16.07 -13.94 -21.44
CA GLY A 111 -15.84 -12.68 -22.16
C GLY A 111 -16.80 -11.55 -21.81
N HIS A 112 -17.62 -11.72 -20.77
CA HIS A 112 -18.59 -10.74 -20.31
C HIS A 112 -18.04 -9.97 -19.10
N THR A 113 -18.12 -8.63 -19.13
CA THR A 113 -17.68 -7.80 -18.00
C THR A 113 -18.87 -7.04 -17.44
N MET A 114 -19.20 -7.32 -16.18
CA MET A 114 -20.30 -6.68 -15.45
C MET A 114 -19.77 -6.05 -14.16
N SER A 115 -20.43 -4.98 -13.71
CA SER A 115 -20.10 -4.41 -12.40
C SER A 115 -20.57 -5.35 -11.29
N LEU A 116 -19.89 -5.34 -10.14
CA LEU A 116 -20.28 -6.18 -9.00
C LEU A 116 -21.71 -5.88 -8.52
N VAL A 117 -22.17 -4.64 -8.69
CA VAL A 117 -23.54 -4.23 -8.33
C VAL A 117 -24.57 -4.85 -9.26
N ASP A 118 -24.26 -4.94 -10.56
CA ASP A 118 -25.14 -5.56 -11.54
C ASP A 118 -25.17 -7.09 -11.37
N ILE A 119 -24.02 -7.70 -11.09
CA ILE A 119 -23.93 -9.14 -10.76
C ILE A 119 -24.78 -9.44 -9.53
N GLN A 120 -24.65 -8.62 -8.48
CA GLN A 120 -25.46 -8.78 -7.28
C GLN A 120 -26.96 -8.65 -7.57
N ARG A 121 -27.36 -7.74 -8.47
CA ARG A 121 -28.77 -7.51 -8.79
C ARG A 121 -29.37 -8.66 -9.61
N GLU A 122 -28.64 -9.11 -10.64
CA GLU A 122 -29.12 -10.10 -11.61
C GLU A 122 -29.06 -11.52 -11.03
N PHE A 123 -27.97 -11.88 -10.36
CA PHE A 123 -27.73 -13.23 -9.84
C PHE A 123 -28.15 -13.40 -8.37
N LYS A 124 -28.87 -12.42 -7.79
CA LYS A 124 -29.35 -12.49 -6.39
C LYS A 124 -30.19 -13.74 -6.12
N HIS A 125 -31.05 -14.07 -7.07
CA HIS A 125 -32.00 -15.17 -6.95
C HIS A 125 -31.29 -16.52 -6.94
N GLU A 126 -30.24 -16.68 -7.73
CA GLU A 126 -29.38 -17.88 -7.74
C GLU A 126 -28.73 -18.10 -6.37
N TYR A 127 -28.13 -17.05 -5.78
CA TYR A 127 -27.55 -17.15 -4.45
C TYR A 127 -28.56 -17.55 -3.37
N ASN A 128 -29.78 -16.98 -3.44
CA ASN A 128 -30.84 -17.30 -2.47
C ASN A 128 -31.35 -18.73 -2.62
N ALA A 129 -31.26 -19.32 -3.81
CA ALA A 129 -31.66 -20.70 -4.07
C ALA A 129 -30.64 -21.74 -3.59
N LEU A 130 -29.39 -21.33 -3.31
CA LEU A 130 -28.34 -22.22 -2.82
C LEU A 130 -28.66 -22.78 -1.42
N ARG A 131 -28.40 -24.07 -1.26
CA ARG A 131 -28.41 -24.77 0.03
C ARG A 131 -27.15 -24.44 0.83
N ASP A 132 -27.18 -24.73 2.13
CA ASP A 132 -26.06 -24.40 3.01
C ASP A 132 -24.79 -25.19 2.67
N GLU A 133 -24.92 -26.46 2.25
CA GLU A 133 -23.81 -27.28 1.76
C GLU A 133 -23.13 -26.66 0.53
N GLU A 134 -23.91 -26.15 -0.42
CA GLU A 134 -23.40 -25.50 -1.64
C GLU A 134 -22.70 -24.18 -1.32
N ARG A 135 -23.17 -23.46 -0.29
CA ARG A 135 -22.52 -22.23 0.19
C ARG A 135 -21.17 -22.49 0.84
N GLU A 136 -21.02 -23.61 1.54
CA GLU A 136 -19.73 -24.03 2.11
C GLU A 136 -18.73 -24.41 1.01
N GLU A 137 -19.21 -25.09 -0.03
CA GLU A 137 -18.40 -25.43 -1.21
C GLU A 137 -17.91 -24.17 -1.94
N LEU A 138 -18.76 -23.15 -2.11
CA LEU A 138 -18.37 -21.86 -2.65
C LEU A 138 -17.28 -21.16 -1.83
N ILE A 139 -17.34 -21.26 -0.50
CA ILE A 139 -16.28 -20.71 0.35
C ILE A 139 -14.96 -21.45 0.10
N LYS A 140 -15.01 -22.78 -0.03
CA LYS A 140 -13.83 -23.60 -0.27
C LYS A 140 -13.19 -23.27 -1.61
N GLU A 141 -13.97 -23.26 -2.69
CA GLU A 141 -13.49 -22.92 -4.03
C GLU A 141 -12.91 -21.50 -4.07
N PHE A 142 -13.59 -20.54 -3.43
CA PHE A 142 -13.08 -19.18 -3.34
C PHE A 142 -11.76 -19.09 -2.58
N LYS A 143 -11.56 -19.87 -1.50
CA LYS A 143 -10.27 -19.93 -0.78
C LYS A 143 -9.16 -20.45 -1.68
N GLU A 144 -9.41 -21.54 -2.39
CA GLU A 144 -8.44 -22.13 -3.31
C GLU A 144 -8.07 -21.13 -4.44
N ASN A 145 -9.06 -20.44 -5.01
CA ASN A 145 -8.83 -19.40 -6.01
C ASN A 145 -8.06 -18.19 -5.46
N VAL A 146 -8.37 -17.73 -4.24
CA VAL A 146 -7.61 -16.67 -3.58
C VAL A 146 -6.16 -17.12 -3.36
N ASP A 147 -5.95 -18.32 -2.86
CA ASP A 147 -4.61 -18.87 -2.60
C ASP A 147 -3.78 -18.99 -3.88
N ASN A 148 -4.39 -19.47 -4.96
CA ASN A 148 -3.75 -19.54 -6.28
C ASN A 148 -3.42 -18.16 -6.86
N THR A 149 -4.25 -17.15 -6.57
CA THR A 149 -4.08 -15.79 -7.11
C THR A 149 -3.18 -14.88 -6.26
N LYS A 150 -2.86 -15.25 -5.01
CA LYS A 150 -2.02 -14.45 -4.08
C LYS A 150 -0.67 -14.05 -4.67
N HIS A 151 -0.07 -14.91 -5.48
CA HIS A 151 1.26 -14.70 -6.06
C HIS A 151 1.22 -14.17 -7.49
N ILE A 152 0.03 -13.96 -8.06
CA ILE A 152 -0.11 -13.47 -9.43
C ILE A 152 0.14 -11.97 -9.45
N PRO A 153 1.05 -11.47 -10.33
CA PRO A 153 1.25 -10.04 -10.50
C PRO A 153 -0.05 -9.35 -10.89
N ARG A 154 -0.36 -8.20 -10.26
CA ARG A 154 -1.54 -7.43 -10.65
C ARG A 154 -1.50 -7.11 -12.14
N PRO A 155 -2.62 -7.24 -12.88
CA PRO A 155 -2.61 -7.01 -14.32
C PRO A 155 -2.45 -5.52 -14.66
N SER A 156 -3.03 -4.61 -13.86
CA SER A 156 -3.04 -3.19 -14.15
C SER A 156 -1.88 -2.42 -13.50
N PRO A 157 -1.23 -1.47 -14.22
CA PRO A 157 -0.22 -0.58 -13.64
C PRO A 157 -0.73 0.18 -12.41
N ARG A 158 -1.97 0.65 -12.44
CA ARG A 158 -2.60 1.36 -11.33
C ARG A 158 -2.76 0.47 -10.09
N GLY A 159 -3.16 -0.79 -10.28
CA GLY A 159 -3.26 -1.76 -9.19
C GLY A 159 -1.90 -2.02 -8.55
N ARG A 160 -0.84 -2.18 -9.36
CA ARG A 160 0.54 -2.33 -8.87
C ARG A 160 0.99 -1.14 -8.03
N ILE A 161 0.74 0.09 -8.49
CA ILE A 161 1.10 1.32 -7.78
C ILE A 161 0.35 1.41 -6.44
N GLN A 162 -0.94 1.06 -6.42
CA GLN A 162 -1.75 1.07 -5.20
C GLN A 162 -1.25 0.05 -4.18
N ASP A 163 -0.99 -1.19 -4.61
CA ASP A 163 -0.47 -2.25 -3.75
C ASP A 163 0.91 -1.88 -3.19
N PHE A 164 1.79 -1.34 -4.04
CA PHE A 164 3.08 -0.83 -3.62
C PHE A 164 2.94 0.28 -2.56
N SER A 165 2.08 1.27 -2.80
CA SER A 165 1.86 2.38 -1.86
C SER A 165 1.27 1.92 -0.52
N ASN A 166 0.34 0.96 -0.54
CA ASN A 166 -0.24 0.38 0.66
C ASN A 166 0.82 -0.42 1.45
N THR A 167 1.65 -1.19 0.74
CA THR A 167 2.73 -1.97 1.35
C THR A 167 3.79 -1.07 1.98
N VAL A 168 4.21 0.01 1.29
CA VAL A 168 5.12 1.02 1.82
C VAL A 168 4.58 1.58 3.14
N ARG A 169 3.30 1.97 3.18
CA ARG A 169 2.65 2.48 4.41
C ARG A 169 2.70 1.46 5.54
N ASN A 170 2.41 0.19 5.25
CA ASN A 170 2.44 -0.88 6.26
C ASN A 170 3.86 -1.08 6.82
N ILE A 171 4.88 -1.08 5.96
CA ILE A 171 6.29 -1.21 6.38
C ILE A 171 6.69 -0.04 7.27
N ILE A 172 6.31 1.19 6.91
CA ILE A 172 6.55 2.38 7.74
C ILE A 172 5.96 2.19 9.13
N MET A 173 4.68 1.81 9.22
CA MET A 173 4.02 1.58 10.52
C MET A 173 4.71 0.50 11.36
N LEU A 174 5.19 -0.57 10.73
CA LEU A 174 5.90 -1.64 11.43
C LEU A 174 7.24 -1.16 12.01
N ILE A 175 8.00 -0.39 11.22
CA ILE A 175 9.30 0.15 11.65
C ILE A 175 9.12 1.25 12.69
N ASP A 176 8.15 2.15 12.55
CA ASP A 176 7.82 3.16 13.57
C ASP A 176 7.39 2.51 14.89
N GLY A 177 6.63 1.43 14.82
CA GLY A 177 6.29 0.61 15.98
C GLY A 177 7.54 0.02 16.65
N LEU A 178 8.50 -0.46 15.86
CA LEU A 178 9.76 -1.01 16.38
C LEU A 178 10.62 0.08 17.02
N LYS A 179 10.72 1.26 16.40
CA LYS A 179 11.38 2.44 16.98
C LYS A 179 10.78 2.80 18.33
N THR A 180 9.46 2.85 18.43
CA THR A 180 8.77 3.27 19.67
C THR A 180 8.92 2.23 20.78
N ARG A 181 8.87 0.93 20.46
CA ARG A 181 8.92 -0.14 21.49
C ARG A 181 10.33 -0.53 21.91
N VAL A 182 11.30 -0.48 20.99
CA VAL A 182 12.65 -1.03 21.18
C VAL A 182 13.75 0.02 20.98
N GLY A 183 13.41 1.21 20.46
CA GLY A 183 14.41 2.24 20.17
C GLY A 183 15.25 1.95 18.92
N VAL A 184 14.79 1.04 18.04
CA VAL A 184 15.53 0.70 16.82
C VAL A 184 15.32 1.78 15.77
N GLU A 185 16.43 2.31 15.25
CA GLU A 185 16.43 3.19 14.09
C GLU A 185 16.84 2.45 12.82
N GLY A 186 16.26 2.85 11.69
CA GLY A 186 16.52 2.22 10.41
C GLY A 186 16.04 3.06 9.24
N PHE A 187 16.42 2.62 8.04
CA PHE A 187 15.93 3.18 6.80
C PHE A 187 15.77 2.07 5.77
N PHE A 188 14.93 2.31 4.76
CA PHE A 188 14.77 1.38 3.65
C PHE A 188 14.56 2.12 2.34
N CYS A 189 14.83 1.41 1.24
CA CYS A 189 14.53 1.83 -0.13
C CYS A 189 13.73 0.73 -0.81
N LEU A 190 12.57 1.08 -1.38
CA LEU A 190 11.79 0.18 -2.23
C LEU A 190 11.77 0.70 -3.66
N VAL A 191 12.12 -0.18 -4.59
CA VAL A 191 12.17 0.09 -6.02
C VAL A 191 11.36 -0.94 -6.80
N ARG A 192 10.94 -0.58 -8.01
CA ARG A 192 10.32 -1.53 -8.93
C ARG A 192 11.38 -2.39 -9.62
N ASN A 193 11.02 -3.62 -9.93
CA ASN A 193 11.84 -4.57 -10.68
C ASN A 193 11.38 -4.71 -12.15
N THR A 194 10.35 -3.99 -12.59
CA THR A 194 9.84 -4.11 -13.96
C THR A 194 9.62 -2.73 -14.58
N PRO A 195 9.90 -2.54 -15.88
CA PRO A 195 9.70 -1.25 -16.55
C PRO A 195 8.22 -0.96 -16.88
N THR A 196 7.32 -1.93 -16.65
CA THR A 196 5.91 -1.90 -17.10
C THR A 196 5.02 -0.81 -16.49
N TYR A 197 5.42 -0.24 -15.35
CA TYR A 197 4.73 0.87 -14.68
C TYR A 197 5.77 1.77 -14.03
N HIS A 198 5.50 3.06 -13.91
CA HIS A 198 6.44 4.01 -13.32
C HIS A 198 6.06 4.40 -11.89
N ILE A 199 7.02 4.26 -10.99
CA ILE A 199 6.98 4.78 -9.63
C ILE A 199 8.39 5.25 -9.24
N ASN A 200 8.47 6.35 -8.50
CA ASN A 200 9.76 6.82 -7.98
C ASN A 200 10.20 5.92 -6.82
N PRO A 201 11.51 5.64 -6.69
CA PRO A 201 12.08 4.96 -5.53
C PRO A 201 11.56 5.55 -4.22
N GLN A 202 11.03 4.71 -3.34
CA GLN A 202 10.51 5.15 -2.05
C GLN A 202 11.57 4.96 -0.98
N TRP A 203 11.96 6.09 -0.38
CA TRP A 203 12.84 6.12 0.76
C TRP A 203 12.08 6.47 2.01
N TYR A 204 12.45 5.80 3.08
CA TYR A 204 11.97 6.12 4.41
C TYR A 204 13.11 6.01 5.40
N PHE A 205 13.19 6.99 6.30
CA PHE A 205 14.13 7.05 7.40
C PHE A 205 13.33 7.24 8.68
N THR A 206 13.61 6.46 9.71
CA THR A 206 12.96 6.61 11.02
C THR A 206 13.28 7.95 11.69
N SER A 207 14.38 8.60 11.31
CA SER A 207 14.88 9.84 11.89
C SER A 207 15.54 10.70 10.82
N GLU A 208 15.32 12.00 10.87
CA GLU A 208 15.98 12.96 9.99
C GLU A 208 17.49 13.02 10.26
N ALA A 209 17.91 12.81 11.52
CA ALA A 209 19.32 12.74 11.89
C ALA A 209 20.02 11.57 11.17
N LEU A 210 19.34 10.43 11.02
CA LEU A 210 19.85 9.28 10.27
C LEU A 210 20.01 9.61 8.78
N ALA A 211 19.05 10.33 8.19
CA ALA A 211 19.15 10.80 6.81
C ALA A 211 20.31 11.80 6.63
N GLY A 212 20.52 12.68 7.60
CA GLY A 212 21.65 13.60 7.65
C GLY A 212 22.98 12.87 7.77
N TYR A 213 23.06 11.87 8.63
CA TYR A 213 24.24 11.03 8.82
C TYR A 213 24.66 10.30 7.54
N MET A 214 23.72 9.82 6.73
CA MET A 214 24.04 9.16 5.44
C MET A 214 24.85 10.05 4.49
N LYS A 215 24.61 11.37 4.52
CA LYS A 215 25.40 12.35 3.73
C LYS A 215 26.84 12.47 4.19
N ILE A 216 27.09 12.20 5.47
CA ILE A 216 28.42 12.22 6.08
C ILE A 216 29.11 10.87 5.86
N ALA A 217 28.39 9.77 6.11
CA ALA A 217 28.91 8.41 6.05
C ALA A 217 29.28 7.98 4.62
N ALA A 218 28.47 8.35 3.62
CA ALA A 218 28.71 8.04 2.22
C ALA A 218 29.06 9.30 1.44
N LYS A 219 30.28 9.36 0.91
CA LYS A 219 30.77 10.46 0.08
C LYS A 219 29.86 10.63 -1.14
N LYS A 220 29.33 11.83 -1.37
CA LYS A 220 28.37 12.16 -2.44
C LYS A 220 27.03 11.41 -2.36
N TRP A 221 26.57 11.07 -1.15
CA TRP A 221 25.23 10.49 -1.00
C TRP A 221 24.15 11.48 -1.44
N ASN A 222 23.47 11.13 -2.53
CA ASN A 222 22.22 11.73 -2.94
C ASN A 222 21.16 10.63 -2.96
N THR A 223 20.20 10.71 -2.03
CA THR A 223 19.12 9.73 -1.86
C THR A 223 18.37 9.45 -3.16
N HIS A 224 18.13 10.49 -3.97
CA HIS A 224 17.46 10.34 -5.25
C HIS A 224 18.32 9.53 -6.24
N ASP A 225 19.58 9.93 -6.42
CA ASP A 225 20.47 9.28 -7.39
C ASP A 225 20.79 7.83 -7.01
N VAL A 226 20.95 7.57 -5.71
CA VAL A 226 21.12 6.21 -5.19
C VAL A 226 19.87 5.38 -5.45
N GLY A 227 18.67 5.93 -5.17
CA GLY A 227 17.40 5.27 -5.46
C GLY A 227 17.26 4.89 -6.93
N THR A 228 17.53 5.81 -7.84
CA THR A 228 17.46 5.59 -9.29
C THR A 228 18.45 4.53 -9.77
N LYS A 229 19.67 4.50 -9.21
CA LYS A 229 20.67 3.47 -9.53
C LYS A 229 20.24 2.09 -9.04
N VAL A 230 19.71 2.00 -7.82
CA VAL A 230 19.18 0.74 -7.25
C VAL A 230 18.00 0.25 -8.08
N GLU A 231 17.12 1.14 -8.53
CA GLU A 231 16.01 0.81 -9.43
C GLU A 231 16.50 0.29 -10.78
N ALA A 232 17.46 0.99 -11.42
CA ALA A 232 18.03 0.54 -12.69
C ALA A 232 18.69 -0.84 -12.57
N PHE A 233 19.39 -1.09 -11.46
CA PHE A 233 19.99 -2.38 -11.15
C PHE A 233 18.93 -3.48 -10.97
N ALA A 234 17.84 -3.18 -10.24
CA ALA A 234 16.73 -4.12 -10.08
C ALA A 234 16.09 -4.43 -11.44
N ILE A 235 15.73 -3.42 -12.24
CA ILE A 235 15.11 -3.59 -13.57
C ILE A 235 15.99 -4.43 -14.52
N ALA A 236 17.32 -4.33 -14.40
CA ALA A 236 18.25 -5.15 -15.18
C ALA A 236 18.21 -6.64 -14.81
N GLY A 237 17.41 -7.04 -13.80
CA GLY A 237 17.32 -8.41 -13.30
C GLY A 237 18.58 -8.82 -12.52
N CYS A 238 19.42 -7.86 -12.12
CA CYS A 238 20.60 -8.15 -11.35
C CYS A 238 20.20 -8.46 -9.90
N ASP A 239 20.65 -9.60 -9.39
CA ASP A 239 20.48 -9.94 -7.98
C ASP A 239 21.57 -9.26 -7.14
N ALA A 240 21.16 -8.35 -6.25
CA ALA A 240 22.07 -7.65 -5.35
C ALA A 240 22.68 -8.60 -4.30
N ALA A 241 22.04 -9.75 -4.06
CA ALA A 241 22.53 -10.80 -3.17
C ALA A 241 23.46 -11.80 -3.87
N SER A 242 23.55 -11.77 -5.20
CA SER A 242 24.47 -12.63 -5.95
C SER A 242 25.90 -12.12 -5.78
N LYS A 243 26.65 -12.81 -4.92
CA LYS A 243 28.04 -12.54 -4.49
C LYS A 243 29.09 -12.39 -5.62
N TYR A 244 28.71 -12.43 -6.90
CA TYR A 244 29.64 -12.45 -8.03
C TYR A 244 29.58 -11.23 -8.96
N CYS A 245 28.65 -10.27 -8.77
CA CYS A 245 28.66 -9.03 -9.56
C CYS A 245 29.64 -7.95 -9.05
N LEU A 246 30.41 -8.21 -7.97
CA LEU A 246 31.31 -7.24 -7.34
C LEU A 246 32.81 -7.42 -7.67
N LEU A 247 33.14 -8.07 -8.79
CA LEU A 247 34.53 -8.17 -9.27
C LEU A 247 34.68 -7.62 -10.70
N SER A 248 34.23 -6.39 -10.91
CA SER A 248 34.79 -5.55 -11.97
C SER A 248 35.79 -4.59 -11.33
N PRO A 249 37.08 -4.56 -11.75
CA PRO A 249 38.10 -3.69 -11.17
C PRO A 249 37.85 -2.18 -11.36
N TYR A 250 36.78 -1.78 -12.06
CA TYR A 250 36.59 -0.40 -12.53
C TYR A 250 35.37 0.33 -11.95
N HIS A 251 34.57 -0.28 -11.07
CA HIS A 251 33.45 0.41 -10.40
C HIS A 251 33.29 -0.03 -8.93
N GLN A 252 34.13 0.51 -8.05
CA GLN A 252 34.25 0.04 -6.67
C GLN A 252 33.51 0.87 -5.61
N GLU A 253 32.62 1.82 -5.95
CA GLU A 253 32.13 2.80 -4.96
C GLU A 253 30.64 2.74 -4.54
N VAL A 254 29.78 1.85 -5.06
CA VAL A 254 28.32 2.07 -4.85
C VAL A 254 27.60 1.07 -3.93
N ILE A 255 28.12 -0.13 -3.63
CA ILE A 255 27.33 -1.12 -2.84
C ILE A 255 28.21 -1.90 -1.84
N TYR A 256 29.00 -1.22 -1.02
CA TYR A 256 29.79 -1.86 0.05
C TYR A 256 29.49 -1.33 1.46
N VAL A 257 28.30 -0.76 1.70
CA VAL A 257 28.01 -0.10 2.99
C VAL A 257 27.14 -0.93 3.95
N LEU A 258 26.50 -2.02 3.55
CA LEU A 258 25.48 -2.66 4.41
C LEU A 258 25.88 -3.96 5.13
N CYS A 259 27.14 -4.39 5.11
CA CYS A 259 27.54 -5.56 5.90
C CYS A 259 29.02 -5.53 6.32
N ARG A 260 29.41 -4.57 7.16
CA ARG A 260 30.61 -4.73 7.99
C ARG A 260 30.17 -4.80 9.45
N ARG A 261 30.26 -6.01 10.03
CA ARG A 261 30.18 -6.24 11.47
C ARG A 261 31.22 -5.35 12.18
N PRO A 262 30.91 -4.81 13.37
CA PRO A 262 31.93 -4.52 14.35
C PRO A 262 31.59 -5.30 15.62
N PHE A 263 32.02 -6.55 15.68
CA PHE A 263 32.24 -7.25 16.94
C PHE A 263 33.46 -8.14 16.74
N ASP A 264 34.61 -7.48 16.72
CA ASP A 264 35.89 -8.01 17.15
C ASP A 264 36.59 -6.80 17.76
N TYR A 265 36.54 -6.68 19.09
CA TYR A 265 37.59 -6.19 19.99
C TYR A 265 37.03 -6.19 21.43
N LEU A 266 37.75 -6.90 22.30
CA LEU A 266 37.52 -7.26 23.71
C LEU A 266 36.63 -8.48 23.96
#